data_AF-A0A6N1YFZ0-F1
#
_entry.id   AF-A0A6N1YFZ0-F1
#
_cell.length_a   1.000
_cell.length_b   1.000
_cell.length_c   1.000
_cell.angle_alpha   90.00
_cell.angle_beta   90.00
_cell.angle_gamma   90.00
#
_symmetry.space_group_name_H-M   'P 1'
#
loop_
_entity.id
_entity.type
_entity.pdbx_description
1 polymer ?
#
loop_
_entity_poly.entity_id
_entity_poly.type
_entity_poly.pdbx_seq_one_letter_code
_entity_poly.pdbx_strand_id
1 'polypeptide(L)' 'MYFKIEDDGAGFPENFTNTGKVDFKTGNTGLGLYFVSIIANLHCNGNKSGYISTTNDSQLGGASFSLFLP' A
#
# COMPACT_ATOMS: atom_id res chain seq x y z
N MET A 1 -15.36 0.92 4.30
CA MET A 1 -15.22 -0.03 3.17
C MET A 1 -13.86 -0.74 3.20
N TYR A 2 -13.74 -1.97 2.68
CA TYR A 2 -12.47 -2.72 2.64
C TYR A 2 -12.24 -3.33 1.24
N PHE A 3 -11.03 -3.15 0.70
CA PHE A 3 -10.58 -3.77 -0.53
C PHE A 3 -9.23 -4.45 -0.30
N LYS A 4 -9.05 -5.64 -0.87
CA LYS A 4 -7.80 -6.39 -0.86
C LYS A 4 -7.45 -6.81 -2.28
N ILE A 5 -6.20 -6.63 -2.66
CA ILE A 5 -5.63 -7.10 -3.92
C ILE A 5 -4.41 -7.94 -3.56
N GLU A 6 -4.30 -9.12 -4.16
CA GLU A 6 -3.22 -10.07 -3.94
C GLU A 6 -2.63 -10.45 -5.30
N ASP A 7 -1.32 -10.60 -5.35
CA ASP A 7 -0.58 -11.14 -6.48
C ASP A 7 0.31 -12.31 -6.04
N ASP A 8 0.81 -13.05 -7.03
CA ASP A 8 1.72 -14.19 -6.95
C ASP A 8 3.15 -13.82 -7.41
N GLY A 9 3.48 -12.53 -7.40
CA GLY A 9 4.80 -12.02 -7.76
C GLY A 9 5.85 -12.17 -6.65
N ALA A 10 6.96 -11.45 -6.79
CA ALA A 10 8.06 -11.49 -5.81
C ALA A 10 7.79 -10.71 -4.51
N GLY A 11 6.65 -10.01 -4.40
CA GLY A 11 6.30 -9.15 -3.27
C GLY A 11 6.97 -7.77 -3.27
N PHE A 12 6.71 -7.02 -2.20
CA PHE A 12 7.36 -5.75 -1.88
C PHE A 12 8.79 -5.99 -1.38
N PRO A 13 9.78 -5.17 -1.78
CA PRO A 13 11.15 -5.28 -1.25
C PRO A 13 11.17 -5.00 0.26
N GLU A 14 12.07 -5.63 1.01
CA GLU A 14 12.15 -5.49 2.49
C GLU A 14 12.33 -4.03 2.95
N ASN A 15 12.95 -3.19 2.13
CA ASN A 15 13.13 -1.75 2.40
C ASN A 15 11.89 -0.90 2.06
N PHE A 16 10.78 -1.53 1.66
CA PHE A 16 9.49 -0.87 1.45
C PHE A 16 8.82 -0.59 2.81
N THR A 17 9.50 0.18 3.65
CA THR A 17 8.92 0.64 4.91
C THR A 17 7.85 1.67 4.57
N ASN A 18 6.68 1.58 5.23
CA ASN A 18 5.52 2.50 5.19
C ASN A 18 5.83 4.01 5.39
N THR A 19 7.10 4.40 5.44
CA THR A 19 7.62 5.72 5.74
C THR A 19 8.09 6.49 4.49
N GLY A 20 7.65 6.13 3.28
CA GLY A 20 7.88 6.96 2.09
C GLY A 20 9.33 7.04 1.62
N LYS A 21 10.16 6.03 1.89
CA LYS A 21 11.50 5.96 1.29
C LYS A 21 11.39 5.48 -0.16
N VAL A 22 11.26 6.45 -1.04
CA VAL A 22 11.33 6.31 -2.50
C VAL A 22 12.75 5.85 -2.87
N ASP A 23 12.88 4.66 -3.44
CA ASP A 23 14.13 4.23 -4.07
C ASP A 23 14.08 4.57 -5.56
N PHE A 24 14.73 5.65 -5.94
CA PHE A 24 14.70 6.20 -7.31
C PHE A 24 15.51 5.36 -8.33
N LYS A 25 16.20 4.30 -7.90
CA LYS A 25 17.17 3.58 -8.74
C LYS A 25 16.57 2.49 -9.65
N THR A 26 15.34 2.04 -9.41
CA THR A 26 14.76 0.89 -10.15
C THR A 26 13.58 1.24 -11.05
N GLY A 27 13.18 2.51 -11.15
CA GLY A 27 11.99 2.93 -11.90
C GLY A 27 10.66 2.59 -11.20
N ASN A 28 10.68 1.76 -10.15
CA ASN A 28 9.56 1.55 -9.23
C ASN A 28 9.69 2.52 -8.05
N THR A 29 9.35 3.77 -8.30
CA THR A 29 9.55 4.88 -7.35
C THR A 29 8.68 4.79 -6.09
N GLY A 30 7.77 3.81 -5.99
CA GLY A 30 6.80 3.74 -4.89
C GLY A 30 5.85 4.94 -4.82
N LEU A 31 5.93 5.90 -5.76
CA LEU A 31 5.13 7.12 -5.77
C LEU A 31 3.64 6.81 -5.94
N GLY A 32 3.29 5.77 -6.68
CA GLY A 32 1.90 5.32 -6.80
C GLY A 32 1.30 4.99 -5.44
N LEU A 33 1.98 4.15 -4.65
CA LEU A 33 1.54 3.79 -3.30
C LEU A 33 1.57 4.97 -2.33
N TYR A 34 2.55 5.87 -2.48
CA TYR A 34 2.57 7.13 -1.74
C TYR A 34 1.32 7.98 -2.03
N PHE A 35 0.99 8.23 -3.30
CA PHE A 35 -0.21 8.99 -3.64
C PHE A 35 -1.50 8.30 -3.19
N VAL A 36 -1.60 6.97 -3.31
CA VAL A 36 -2.75 6.23 -2.81
C VAL A 36 -2.87 6.35 -1.29
N SER A 37 -1.75 6.35 -0.55
CA SER A 37 -1.77 6.60 0.91
C SER A 37 -2.31 7.99 1.25
N ILE A 38 -1.92 9.02 0.49
CA ILE A 38 -2.43 10.38 0.68
C ILE A 38 -3.93 10.44 0.35
N ILE A 39 -4.35 9.87 -0.78
CA ILE A 39 -5.75 9.85 -1.21
C ILE A 39 -6.62 9.09 -0.20
N ALA A 40 -6.15 7.95 0.32
CA ALA A 40 -6.86 7.20 1.35
C ALA A 40 -7.05 8.04 2.63
N ASN A 41 -6.01 8.73 3.09
CA ASN A 41 -6.08 9.61 4.26
C ASN A 41 -7.03 10.81 4.06
N LEU A 42 -7.27 11.25 2.83
CA LEU A 42 -8.25 12.31 2.53
C LEU A 42 -9.71 11.82 2.58
N HIS A 43 -9.95 10.52 2.58
CA HIS A 43 -11.28 9.98 2.81
C HIS A 43 -11.57 9.94 4.31
N CYS A 44 -12.28 10.94 4.79
CA CYS A 44 -12.63 11.09 6.21
C CYS A 44 -14.14 11.01 6.44
N ASN A 45 -14.53 10.34 7.53
CA ASN A 45 -15.90 10.33 8.05
C ASN A 45 -15.85 10.49 9.57
N GLY A 46 -16.12 11.70 10.06
CA GLY A 46 -15.91 12.07 11.45
C GLY A 46 -14.44 11.87 11.86
N ASN A 47 -14.22 11.06 12.90
CA ASN A 47 -12.89 10.77 13.43
C ASN A 47 -12.17 9.59 12.75
N LYS A 48 -12.76 9.03 11.68
CA LYS A 48 -12.17 7.94 10.91
C LYS A 48 -11.56 8.51 9.63
N SER A 49 -10.37 8.05 9.30
CA SER A 49 -9.67 8.36 8.04
C SER A 49 -9.26 7.05 7.38
N GLY A 50 -9.29 7.03 6.04
CA GLY A 50 -8.86 5.88 5.27
C GLY A 50 -7.36 5.70 5.31
N TYR A 51 -6.89 4.48 5.09
CA TYR A 51 -5.47 4.15 5.06
C TYR A 51 -5.20 2.94 4.17
N ILE A 52 -3.93 2.73 3.85
CA ILE A 52 -3.47 1.56 3.12
C ILE A 52 -2.59 0.68 4.00
N SER A 53 -2.49 -0.60 3.65
CA SER A 53 -1.53 -1.53 4.23
C SER A 53 -0.97 -2.43 3.13
N THR A 54 0.31 -2.76 3.23
CA THR A 54 1.03 -3.64 2.31
C THR A 54 1.75 -4.72 3.11
N THR A 55 1.64 -5.97 2.68
CA THR A 55 2.36 -7.12 3.24
C THR A 55 2.81 -8.07 2.11
N ASN A 56 3.80 -8.90 2.37
CA ASN A 56 4.17 -10.04 1.51
C ASN A 56 3.50 -11.35 1.93
N ASP A 57 2.61 -11.31 2.92
CA ASP A 57 1.85 -12.49 3.39
C ASP A 57 0.59 -12.72 2.52
N SER A 58 0.76 -12.72 1.20
CA SER A 58 -0.31 -13.06 0.25
C SER A 58 -0.62 -14.56 0.28
N GLN A 59 -1.89 -14.93 0.16
CA GLN A 59 -2.27 -16.34 -0.03
C GLN A 59 -1.76 -16.93 -1.35
N LEU A 60 -1.42 -16.07 -2.31
CA LEU A 60 -0.87 -16.44 -3.61
C LEU A 60 0.66 -16.48 -3.62
N GLY A 61 1.32 -16.13 -2.50
CA GLY A 61 2.78 -16.16 -2.35
C GLY A 61 3.52 -14.90 -2.78
N GLY A 62 2.82 -13.87 -3.26
CA GLY A 62 3.39 -12.56 -3.63
C GLY A 62 2.98 -11.42 -2.70
N ALA A 63 2.67 -10.25 -3.26
CA ALA A 63 2.30 -9.07 -2.49
C ALA A 63 0.79 -9.03 -2.17
N SER A 64 0.44 -8.40 -1.05
CA SER A 64 -0.92 -8.06 -0.69
C SER A 64 -1.04 -6.58 -0.36
N PHE A 65 -1.92 -5.90 -1.08
CA PHE A 65 -2.32 -4.51 -0.84
C PHE A 65 -3.74 -4.47 -0.29
N SER A 66 -3.94 -3.70 0.77
CA SER A 66 -5.24 -3.48 1.40
C SER A 66 -5.56 -1.99 1.48
N LEU A 67 -6.79 -1.62 1.14
CA LEU A 67 -7.34 -0.27 1.29
C LEU A 67 -8.51 -0.30 2.25
N PHE A 68 -8.45 0.57 3.25
CA PHE A 68 -9.49 0.78 4.24
C PHE A 68 -10.04 2.18 4.06
N LEU A 69 -11.34 2.30 3.85
CA LEU A 69 -12.04 3.58 3.83
C LEU A 69 -13.05 3.61 4.98
N PRO A 70 -13.39 4.79 5.53
CA PRO A 70 -14.41 4.91 6.56
C PRO A 70 -15.81 4.40 6.17
#